data_AF-A0A924KC42-F1
#
_entry.id   AF-A0A924KC42-F1
#
_cell.length_a   1.000
_cell.length_b   1.000
_cell.length_c   1.000
_cell.angle_alpha   90.00
_cell.angle_beta   90.00
_cell.angle_gamma   90.00
#
_symmetry.space_group_name_H-M   'P 1'
#
loop_
_entity.id
_entity.type
_entity.pdbx_description
1 polymer ?
#
loop_
_entity_poly.entity_id
_entity_poly.type
_entity_poly.pdbx_seq_one_letter_code
_entity_poly.pdbx_strand_id
1 'polypeptide(L)'
;MRIKQIILLFIASSFLIVSCSKSRHEEFGRKLSKVYKSKQYKNFVASDYDEVFKQELEKLKPELHDPKWIDKIYQQDDNGLILLNEFLVDGKIDSLHQYLLNAKFHGLNSSFFHADKMTVLLDSLKFTKFKNVSESYPLLAKLELYSADGLVNYANILKYGAVNPKNIQPNYYVSVDRPNFIDAEKTLDSLDMTNFLKKIQPKNGYYQRLQNLLINDETAEKKLTSEERQKIYLSMERLRWPVKEYKGKYLLVNIPEFQLRLIQNNTTELKMKVCVGEAGGHETPILSGMVNRMQVNPVWNIPGSIASTEILASLKKDSYYLEAKNMVAYKNGELVEASNVDWNNANIDEYSFKQNPGADNSLGQIKFIFTNPYAIYLHDTPAQAMFKQDMRAVSHGCIRVEQPMKLQEFLLNDKSESEKIINETEAASRGQKVDSRWVKIQNPVPVFISYYTAFTDDKGALITANDVYGYDKLLLNKFKAYMPN
;
A
#
# COMPACT_ATOMS: atom_id res chain seq x y z
N MET A 1 33.52 36.60 -50.16
CA MET A 1 33.10 35.86 -51.38
C MET A 1 33.26 34.38 -51.10
N ARG A 2 32.28 33.48 -51.12
CA ARG A 2 30.85 33.46 -51.50
C ARG A 2 30.24 32.33 -50.63
N ILE A 3 29.31 32.62 -49.72
CA ILE A 3 27.85 32.46 -49.91
C ILE A 3 27.51 31.83 -51.27
N LYS A 4 27.51 30.49 -51.34
CA LYS A 4 26.77 29.64 -52.32
C LYS A 4 27.19 28.17 -52.14
N GLN A 5 26.85 27.54 -51.01
CA GLN A 5 26.85 26.07 -50.88
C GLN A 5 26.05 25.50 -49.68
N ILE A 6 25.23 26.31 -48.98
CA ILE A 6 24.41 25.88 -47.83
C ILE A 6 22.91 25.96 -48.18
N ILE A 7 22.51 25.46 -49.35
CA ILE A 7 21.07 25.36 -49.71
C ILE A 7 20.67 23.95 -50.18
N LEU A 8 21.60 23.00 -50.33
CA LEU A 8 21.26 21.64 -50.82
C LEU A 8 21.30 20.52 -49.78
N LEU A 9 21.38 20.82 -48.49
CA LEU A 9 21.39 19.80 -47.42
C LEU A 9 20.24 19.92 -46.40
N PHE A 10 19.32 20.88 -46.59
CA PHE A 10 18.11 21.02 -45.76
C PHE A 10 16.81 20.56 -46.45
N ILE A 11 16.90 20.01 -47.67
CA ILE A 11 15.74 19.45 -48.38
C ILE A 11 15.76 17.91 -48.36
N ALA A 12 16.89 17.26 -48.00
CA ALA A 12 16.98 15.80 -47.97
C ALA A 12 16.62 15.18 -46.59
N SER A 13 16.71 15.93 -45.49
CA SER A 13 16.36 15.44 -44.15
C SER A 13 14.85 15.47 -43.86
N SER A 14 14.11 16.40 -44.47
CA SER A 14 12.64 16.47 -44.38
C SER A 14 11.95 15.39 -45.21
N PHE A 15 12.58 14.90 -46.29
CA PHE A 15 12.02 13.84 -47.12
C PHE A 15 12.25 12.43 -46.56
N LEU A 16 13.31 12.20 -45.79
CA LEU A 16 13.59 10.90 -45.17
C LEU A 16 12.67 10.60 -43.97
N ILE A 17 12.30 11.62 -43.18
CA ILE A 17 11.42 11.44 -42.01
C ILE A 17 9.95 11.29 -42.44
N VAL A 18 9.49 12.08 -43.41
CA VAL A 18 8.14 11.95 -44.02
C VAL A 18 7.96 10.60 -44.72
N SER A 19 9.04 10.02 -45.27
CA SER A 19 8.98 8.68 -45.88
C SER A 19 8.75 7.56 -44.85
N CYS A 20 9.22 7.73 -43.60
CA CYS A 20 9.08 6.73 -42.53
C CYS A 20 7.71 6.78 -41.82
N SER A 21 7.05 7.93 -41.73
CA SER A 21 5.67 7.99 -41.22
C SER A 21 4.67 7.50 -42.28
N LYS A 22 4.85 7.90 -43.55
CA LYS A 22 3.99 7.47 -44.66
C LYS A 22 4.01 5.94 -44.87
N SER A 23 5.18 5.30 -44.75
CA SER A 23 5.30 3.84 -44.87
C SER A 23 4.65 3.08 -43.70
N ARG A 24 4.76 3.59 -42.46
CA ARG A 24 4.16 2.98 -41.26
C ARG A 24 2.63 3.02 -41.31
N HIS A 25 2.06 4.13 -41.78
CA HIS A 25 0.61 4.29 -41.85
C HIS A 25 -0.04 3.54 -43.03
N GLU A 26 0.64 3.43 -44.18
CA GLU A 26 0.21 2.51 -45.25
C GLU A 26 0.26 1.04 -44.80
N GLU A 27 1.24 0.69 -43.97
CA GLU A 27 1.33 -0.63 -43.35
C GLU A 27 0.17 -0.86 -42.37
N PHE A 28 -0.18 0.14 -41.56
CA PHE A 28 -1.30 0.09 -40.61
C PHE A 28 -2.64 -0.17 -41.30
N GLY A 29 -2.97 0.56 -42.38
CA GLY A 29 -4.19 0.32 -43.16
C GLY A 29 -4.28 -1.11 -43.75
N ARG A 30 -3.14 -1.65 -44.21
CA ARG A 30 -3.06 -3.05 -44.67
C ARG A 30 -3.26 -4.02 -43.52
N LYS A 31 -2.72 -3.74 -42.33
CA LYS A 31 -2.93 -4.54 -41.13
C LYS A 31 -4.41 -4.53 -40.71
N LEU A 32 -5.05 -3.37 -40.62
CA LEU A 32 -6.49 -3.22 -40.35
C LEU A 32 -7.35 -4.03 -41.33
N SER A 33 -7.01 -3.98 -42.63
CA SER A 33 -7.72 -4.75 -43.66
C SER A 33 -7.71 -6.26 -43.40
N LYS A 34 -6.60 -6.79 -42.86
CA LYS A 34 -6.48 -8.20 -42.47
C LYS A 34 -7.29 -8.52 -41.22
N VAL A 35 -7.17 -7.71 -40.17
CA VAL A 35 -7.83 -7.90 -38.86
C VAL A 35 -9.35 -7.92 -39.02
N TYR A 36 -9.89 -6.88 -39.68
CA TYR A 36 -11.34 -6.71 -39.82
C TYR A 36 -11.91 -7.31 -41.11
N LYS A 37 -11.07 -7.99 -41.91
CA LYS A 37 -11.46 -8.62 -43.19
C LYS A 37 -12.20 -7.66 -44.14
N SER A 38 -11.84 -6.38 -44.14
CA SER A 38 -12.43 -5.34 -44.99
C SER A 38 -11.39 -4.71 -45.91
N LYS A 39 -11.64 -4.74 -47.23
CA LYS A 39 -10.71 -4.18 -48.23
C LYS A 39 -10.64 -2.65 -48.18
N GLN A 40 -11.64 -1.97 -47.63
CA GLN A 40 -11.68 -0.51 -47.57
C GLN A 40 -10.55 0.10 -46.74
N TYR A 41 -10.10 -0.60 -45.68
CA TYR A 41 -8.96 -0.17 -44.86
C TYR A 41 -7.64 -0.05 -45.63
N LYS A 42 -7.53 -0.65 -46.84
CA LYS A 42 -6.37 -0.43 -47.72
C LYS A 42 -6.26 1.01 -48.23
N ASN A 43 -7.34 1.78 -48.17
CA ASN A 43 -7.38 3.18 -48.57
C ASN A 43 -7.11 4.14 -47.39
N PHE A 44 -6.62 3.62 -46.25
CA PHE A 44 -6.29 4.44 -45.08
C PHE A 44 -5.25 5.52 -45.44
N VAL A 45 -5.52 6.76 -45.02
CA VAL A 45 -4.68 7.92 -45.27
C VAL A 45 -4.24 8.49 -43.92
N ALA A 46 -2.93 8.46 -43.68
CA ALA A 46 -2.29 8.91 -42.44
C ALA A 46 -2.66 10.34 -42.05
N SER A 47 -2.42 11.29 -42.96
CA SER A 47 -2.62 12.72 -42.71
C SER A 47 -4.05 13.05 -42.31
N ASP A 48 -5.01 12.38 -42.96
CA ASP A 48 -6.43 12.56 -42.69
C ASP A 48 -6.79 11.99 -41.31
N TYR A 49 -6.18 10.86 -40.93
CA TYR A 49 -6.31 10.31 -39.60
C TYR A 49 -5.68 11.22 -38.54
N ASP A 50 -4.47 11.74 -38.77
CA ASP A 50 -3.74 12.58 -37.82
C ASP A 50 -4.51 13.88 -37.51
N GLU A 51 -5.18 14.45 -38.51
CA GLU A 51 -6.07 15.60 -38.31
C GLU A 51 -7.27 15.23 -37.41
N VAL A 52 -7.93 14.10 -37.71
CA VAL A 52 -9.06 13.60 -36.89
C VAL A 52 -8.60 13.25 -35.47
N PHE A 53 -7.40 12.67 -35.31
CA PHE A 53 -6.84 12.33 -34.01
C PHE A 53 -6.64 13.57 -33.15
N LYS A 54 -6.05 14.64 -33.70
CA LYS A 54 -5.87 15.92 -32.99
C LYS A 54 -7.22 16.51 -32.56
N GLN A 55 -8.23 16.46 -33.41
CA GLN A 55 -9.57 16.94 -33.10
C GLN A 55 -10.23 16.12 -31.97
N GLU A 56 -10.15 14.79 -32.03
CA GLU A 56 -10.71 13.92 -30.99
C GLU A 56 -9.91 14.01 -29.68
N LEU A 57 -8.59 14.21 -29.71
CA LEU A 57 -7.79 14.47 -28.52
C LEU A 57 -8.29 15.71 -27.79
N GLU A 58 -8.38 16.87 -28.45
CA GLU A 58 -8.88 18.10 -27.83
C GLU A 58 -10.31 17.94 -27.28
N LYS A 59 -11.17 17.23 -28.02
CA LYS A 59 -12.54 16.96 -27.60
C LYS A 59 -12.63 16.07 -26.37
N LEU A 60 -11.76 15.06 -26.26
CA LEU A 60 -11.77 14.09 -25.18
C LEU A 60 -11.01 14.53 -23.94
N LYS A 61 -10.22 15.61 -23.97
CA LYS A 61 -9.50 16.12 -22.78
C LYS A 61 -10.33 16.17 -21.49
N PRO A 62 -11.61 16.59 -21.49
CA PRO A 62 -12.43 16.60 -20.26
C PRO A 62 -12.76 15.21 -19.71
N GLU A 63 -12.64 14.15 -20.54
CA GLU A 63 -12.95 12.77 -20.19
C GLU A 63 -11.71 11.94 -19.80
N LEU A 64 -10.49 12.45 -20.04
CA LEU A 64 -9.23 11.78 -19.72
C LEU A 64 -8.79 12.10 -18.28
N HIS A 65 -8.13 11.15 -17.61
CA HIS A 65 -7.76 11.32 -16.20
C HIS A 65 -6.58 12.27 -16.00
N ASP A 66 -5.56 12.19 -16.87
CA ASP A 66 -4.45 13.15 -16.91
C ASP A 66 -4.19 13.62 -18.35
N PRO A 67 -4.95 14.61 -18.83
CA PRO A 67 -4.80 15.15 -20.18
C PRO A 67 -3.39 15.67 -20.47
N LYS A 68 -2.65 16.13 -19.45
CA LYS A 68 -1.28 16.62 -19.63
C LYS A 68 -0.30 15.50 -19.93
N TRP A 69 -0.50 14.32 -19.34
CA TRP A 69 0.32 13.15 -19.65
C TRP A 69 0.01 12.64 -21.04
N ILE A 70 -1.27 12.58 -21.42
CA ILE A 70 -1.68 12.21 -22.77
C ILE A 70 -1.12 13.19 -23.80
N ASP A 71 -1.22 14.51 -23.57
CA ASP A 71 -0.61 15.52 -24.44
C ASP A 71 0.90 15.28 -24.61
N LYS A 72 1.62 14.94 -23.53
CA LYS A 72 3.06 14.67 -23.59
C LYS A 72 3.41 13.38 -24.32
N ILE A 73 2.61 12.33 -24.16
CA ILE A 73 2.78 11.05 -24.87
C ILE A 73 2.65 11.28 -26.38
N TYR A 74 1.69 12.10 -26.80
CA TYR A 74 1.40 12.36 -28.22
C TYR A 74 2.01 13.67 -28.77
N GLN A 75 2.99 14.26 -28.08
CA GLN A 75 3.59 15.55 -28.44
C GLN A 75 4.60 15.52 -29.61
N GLN A 76 4.96 14.33 -30.13
CA GLN A 76 5.86 14.18 -31.28
C GLN A 76 5.10 13.98 -32.60
N ASP A 77 5.62 14.55 -33.70
CA ASP A 77 5.01 14.50 -35.05
C ASP A 77 4.65 13.06 -35.48
N ASP A 78 3.42 12.88 -35.97
CA ASP A 78 2.84 11.65 -36.57
C ASP A 78 2.67 10.42 -35.65
N ASN A 79 2.18 10.61 -34.41
CA ASN A 79 2.08 9.53 -33.42
C ASN A 79 0.67 9.19 -32.90
N GLY A 80 -0.41 9.45 -33.64
CA GLY A 80 -1.77 9.08 -33.17
C GLY A 80 -2.05 7.57 -33.09
N LEU A 81 -1.06 6.72 -33.35
CA LEU A 81 -1.18 5.26 -33.44
C LEU A 81 -0.04 4.55 -32.70
N ILE A 82 0.28 4.95 -31.47
CA ILE A 82 1.33 4.29 -30.67
C ILE A 82 0.85 2.89 -30.28
N LEU A 83 -0.32 2.78 -29.64
CA LEU A 83 -0.84 1.52 -29.16
C LEU A 83 -1.49 0.71 -30.28
N LEU A 84 -2.32 1.34 -31.11
CA LEU A 84 -3.06 0.61 -32.15
C LEU A 84 -2.12 0.06 -33.24
N ASN A 85 -1.07 0.77 -33.64
CA ASN A 85 -0.15 0.26 -34.67
C ASN A 85 0.57 -1.02 -34.24
N GLU A 86 0.96 -1.09 -32.97
CA GLU A 86 1.70 -2.22 -32.41
C GLU A 86 0.76 -3.35 -31.96
N PHE A 87 -0.38 -3.03 -31.36
CA PHE A 87 -1.14 -3.98 -30.54
C PHE A 87 -2.54 -4.32 -31.04
N LEU A 88 -3.10 -3.56 -31.99
CA LEU A 88 -4.44 -3.85 -32.50
C LEU A 88 -4.45 -5.14 -33.33
N VAL A 89 -3.32 -5.44 -33.98
CA VAL A 89 -3.23 -6.40 -35.08
C VAL A 89 -2.84 -7.79 -34.58
N ASP A 90 -2.14 -7.87 -33.46
CA ASP A 90 -1.75 -9.10 -32.79
C ASP A 90 -2.75 -9.51 -31.67
N GLY A 91 -3.86 -8.78 -31.52
CA GLY A 91 -4.90 -9.04 -30.51
C GLY A 91 -4.51 -8.59 -29.10
N LYS A 92 -3.40 -7.86 -28.93
CA LYS A 92 -3.00 -7.36 -27.61
C LYS A 92 -3.89 -6.21 -27.12
N ILE A 93 -4.52 -5.42 -27.99
CA ILE A 93 -5.57 -4.45 -27.57
C ILE A 93 -6.76 -5.18 -26.94
N ASP A 94 -7.19 -6.31 -27.50
CA ASP A 94 -8.22 -7.16 -26.87
C ASP A 94 -7.74 -7.66 -25.50
N SER A 95 -6.45 -8.03 -25.39
CA SER A 95 -5.87 -8.44 -24.11
C SER A 95 -5.90 -7.32 -23.09
N LEU A 96 -5.46 -6.10 -23.44
CA LEU A 96 -5.56 -4.91 -22.58
C LEU A 96 -7.00 -4.70 -22.15
N HIS A 97 -7.94 -4.69 -23.10
CA HIS A 97 -9.36 -4.53 -22.84
C HIS A 97 -9.88 -5.56 -21.82
N GLN A 98 -9.49 -6.84 -21.94
CA GLN A 98 -9.85 -7.87 -20.97
C GLN A 98 -9.27 -7.61 -19.58
N TYR A 99 -8.02 -7.13 -19.47
CA TYR A 99 -7.44 -6.73 -18.18
C TYR A 99 -8.23 -5.58 -17.53
N LEU A 100 -8.67 -4.59 -18.32
CA LEU A 100 -9.45 -3.45 -17.83
C LEU A 100 -10.87 -3.86 -17.42
N LEU A 101 -11.54 -4.76 -18.16
CA LEU A 101 -12.81 -5.35 -17.75
C LEU A 101 -12.69 -6.13 -16.43
N ASN A 102 -11.58 -6.86 -16.28
CA ASN A 102 -11.28 -7.65 -15.08
C ASN A 102 -10.76 -6.81 -13.91
N ALA A 103 -10.66 -5.48 -14.04
CA ALA A 103 -10.31 -4.57 -12.95
C ALA A 103 -11.27 -4.72 -11.74
N LYS A 104 -12.52 -5.15 -11.97
CA LYS A 104 -13.47 -5.47 -10.88
C LYS A 104 -12.97 -6.53 -9.91
N PHE A 105 -12.16 -7.49 -10.36
CA PHE A 105 -11.52 -8.49 -9.48
C PHE A 105 -10.33 -7.95 -8.71
N HIS A 106 -9.86 -6.77 -9.09
CA HIS A 106 -8.98 -5.98 -8.25
C HIS A 106 -9.78 -5.14 -7.26
N GLY A 107 -11.11 -5.16 -7.25
CA GLY A 107 -11.90 -4.19 -6.50
C GLY A 107 -11.76 -2.78 -7.07
N LEU A 108 -11.63 -2.68 -8.40
CA LEU A 108 -11.56 -1.42 -9.14
C LEU A 108 -12.69 -1.34 -10.18
N ASN A 109 -13.20 -0.14 -10.41
CA ASN A 109 -14.24 0.13 -11.40
C ASN A 109 -13.65 0.03 -12.82
N SER A 110 -14.15 -0.92 -13.63
CA SER A 110 -13.71 -1.07 -15.03
C SER A 110 -14.03 0.16 -15.88
N SER A 111 -15.14 0.86 -15.60
CA SER A 111 -15.53 2.08 -16.32
C SER A 111 -14.56 3.23 -16.09
N PHE A 112 -13.88 3.27 -14.92
CA PHE A 112 -12.81 4.23 -14.65
C PHE A 112 -11.66 4.08 -15.66
N PHE A 113 -11.42 2.89 -16.21
CA PHE A 113 -10.40 2.67 -17.23
C PHE A 113 -10.96 2.69 -18.66
N HIS A 114 -12.14 3.27 -18.86
CA HIS A 114 -12.84 3.33 -20.15
C HIS A 114 -13.18 1.97 -20.77
N ALA A 115 -13.20 0.88 -19.99
CA ALA A 115 -13.40 -0.47 -20.52
C ALA A 115 -14.72 -0.61 -21.31
N ASP A 116 -15.82 -0.01 -20.82
CA ASP A 116 -17.12 -0.06 -21.51
C ASP A 116 -17.09 0.71 -22.83
N LYS A 117 -16.40 1.86 -22.87
CA LYS A 117 -16.22 2.65 -24.10
C LYS A 117 -15.37 1.88 -25.11
N MET A 118 -14.33 1.20 -24.64
CA MET A 118 -13.49 0.34 -25.48
C MET A 118 -14.29 -0.84 -26.05
N THR A 119 -15.17 -1.46 -25.27
CA THR A 119 -16.10 -2.51 -25.76
C THR A 119 -16.90 -1.99 -26.96
N VAL A 120 -17.58 -0.84 -26.80
CA VAL A 120 -18.41 -0.24 -27.86
C VAL A 120 -17.59 0.10 -29.10
N LEU A 121 -16.38 0.64 -28.93
CA LEU A 121 -15.50 1.03 -30.04
C LEU A 121 -14.96 -0.19 -30.79
N LEU A 122 -14.51 -1.22 -30.07
CA LEU A 122 -14.02 -2.47 -30.67
C LEU A 122 -15.13 -3.20 -31.44
N ASP A 123 -16.35 -3.26 -30.88
CA ASP A 123 -17.51 -3.83 -31.56
C ASP A 123 -17.89 -3.02 -32.81
N SER A 124 -17.89 -1.69 -32.72
CA SER A 124 -18.16 -0.82 -33.86
C SER A 124 -17.14 -1.05 -34.98
N LEU A 125 -15.85 -1.07 -34.67
CA LEU A 125 -14.79 -1.33 -35.65
C LEU A 125 -14.88 -2.73 -36.28
N LYS A 126 -15.35 -3.72 -35.51
CA LYS A 126 -15.46 -5.11 -35.93
C LYS A 126 -16.70 -5.40 -36.79
N PHE A 127 -17.85 -4.82 -36.44
CA PHE A 127 -19.13 -5.18 -37.01
C PHE A 127 -19.70 -4.13 -37.98
N THR A 128 -19.25 -2.88 -37.92
CA THR A 128 -19.69 -1.85 -38.87
C THR A 128 -19.02 -2.04 -40.24
N LYS A 129 -19.85 -2.06 -41.29
CA LYS A 129 -19.39 -1.94 -42.67
C LYS A 129 -19.36 -0.46 -43.04
N PHE A 130 -18.19 0.14 -42.95
CA PHE A 130 -17.97 1.52 -43.37
C PHE A 130 -18.26 1.68 -44.87
N LYS A 131 -18.67 2.86 -45.33
CA LYS A 131 -18.72 3.15 -46.78
C LYS A 131 -17.39 3.71 -47.24
N ASN A 132 -16.83 4.61 -46.43
CA ASN A 132 -15.50 5.18 -46.60
C ASN A 132 -14.64 4.88 -45.38
N VAL A 133 -13.35 4.60 -45.59
CA VAL A 133 -12.43 4.30 -44.49
C VAL A 133 -12.31 5.45 -43.48
N SER A 134 -12.51 6.70 -43.91
CA SER A 134 -12.49 7.88 -43.04
C SER A 134 -13.57 7.87 -41.95
N GLU A 135 -14.68 7.14 -42.16
CA GLU A 135 -15.71 6.94 -41.13
C GLU A 135 -15.17 6.17 -39.91
N SER A 136 -14.08 5.40 -40.07
CA SER A 136 -13.44 4.67 -38.98
C SER A 136 -12.45 5.52 -38.18
N TYR A 137 -11.97 6.66 -38.71
CA TYR A 137 -10.90 7.44 -38.07
C TYR A 137 -11.28 7.96 -36.68
N PRO A 138 -12.48 8.53 -36.45
CA PRO A 138 -12.88 8.96 -35.11
C PRO A 138 -12.96 7.80 -34.12
N LEU A 139 -13.35 6.60 -34.59
CA LEU A 139 -13.43 5.41 -33.73
C LEU A 139 -12.03 4.92 -33.32
N LEU A 140 -11.09 4.89 -34.28
CA LEU A 140 -9.70 4.53 -34.03
C LEU A 140 -9.01 5.55 -33.11
N ALA A 141 -9.21 6.85 -33.32
CA ALA A 141 -8.65 7.90 -32.47
C ALA A 141 -9.15 7.80 -31.02
N LYS A 142 -10.47 7.61 -30.82
CA LYS A 142 -11.04 7.40 -29.48
C LYS A 142 -10.50 6.13 -28.83
N LEU A 143 -10.38 5.04 -29.59
CA LEU A 143 -9.87 3.77 -29.07
C LEU A 143 -8.41 3.92 -28.62
N GLU A 144 -7.56 4.58 -29.40
CA GLU A 144 -6.17 4.89 -29.02
C GLU A 144 -6.13 5.68 -27.69
N LEU A 145 -6.87 6.79 -27.62
CA LEU A 145 -6.85 7.70 -26.47
C LEU A 145 -7.37 7.03 -25.19
N TYR A 146 -8.50 6.32 -25.26
CA TYR A 146 -9.04 5.59 -24.13
C TYR A 146 -8.17 4.41 -23.72
N SER A 147 -7.53 3.72 -24.67
CA SER A 147 -6.59 2.63 -24.36
C SER A 147 -5.36 3.16 -23.64
N ALA A 148 -4.80 4.28 -24.09
CA ALA A 148 -3.61 4.89 -23.47
C ALA A 148 -3.91 5.41 -22.07
N ASP A 149 -4.97 6.19 -21.91
CA ASP A 149 -5.38 6.71 -20.62
C ASP A 149 -5.78 5.58 -19.66
N GLY A 150 -6.54 4.59 -20.13
CA GLY A 150 -6.92 3.41 -19.36
C GLY A 150 -5.71 2.59 -18.89
N LEU A 151 -4.76 2.29 -19.79
CA LEU A 151 -3.53 1.53 -19.49
C LEU A 151 -2.66 2.25 -18.47
N VAL A 152 -2.38 3.54 -18.67
CA VAL A 152 -1.55 4.34 -17.77
C VAL A 152 -2.18 4.38 -16.37
N ASN A 153 -3.48 4.65 -16.27
CA ASN A 153 -4.16 4.70 -14.98
C ASN A 153 -4.24 3.33 -14.32
N TYR A 154 -4.52 2.26 -15.06
CA TYR A 154 -4.58 0.89 -14.53
C TYR A 154 -3.22 0.46 -13.96
N ALA A 155 -2.14 0.69 -14.72
CA ALA A 155 -0.78 0.38 -14.27
C ALA A 155 -0.39 1.18 -13.02
N ASN A 156 -0.70 2.48 -13.00
CA ASN A 156 -0.41 3.35 -11.87
C ASN A 156 -1.19 2.94 -10.61
N ILE A 157 -2.50 2.73 -10.73
CA ILE A 157 -3.32 2.36 -9.59
C ILE A 157 -2.88 1.02 -9.04
N LEU A 158 -2.65 -0.01 -9.87
CA LEU A 158 -2.17 -1.31 -9.38
C LEU A 158 -0.82 -1.23 -8.65
N LYS A 159 0.07 -0.33 -9.08
CA LYS A 159 1.41 -0.20 -8.52
C LYS A 159 1.48 0.68 -7.27
N TYR A 160 0.69 1.75 -7.21
CA TYR A 160 0.82 2.80 -6.20
C TYR A 160 -0.43 3.02 -5.33
N GLY A 161 -1.56 2.40 -5.69
CA GLY A 161 -2.88 2.71 -5.14
C GLY A 161 -3.54 3.90 -5.84
N ALA A 162 -4.86 3.98 -5.73
CA ALA A 162 -5.66 5.10 -6.21
C ALA A 162 -5.69 6.27 -5.21
N VAL A 163 -5.49 6.00 -3.93
CA VAL A 163 -5.57 7.00 -2.85
C VAL A 163 -4.24 7.09 -2.12
N ASN A 164 -3.71 8.31 -1.96
CA ASN A 164 -2.54 8.53 -1.13
C ASN A 164 -2.87 8.27 0.36
N PRO A 165 -2.22 7.30 1.03
CA PRO A 165 -2.54 6.93 2.41
C PRO A 165 -2.39 8.06 3.42
N LYS A 166 -1.49 9.03 3.16
CA LYS A 166 -1.32 10.20 4.04
C LYS A 166 -2.57 11.09 4.11
N ASN A 167 -3.48 10.99 3.14
CA ASN A 167 -4.75 11.72 3.15
C ASN A 167 -5.81 11.03 4.02
N ILE A 168 -5.59 9.77 4.40
CA ILE A 168 -6.50 8.98 5.25
C ILE A 168 -5.98 8.94 6.68
N GLN A 169 -4.67 8.79 6.81
CA GLN A 169 -3.99 8.57 8.07
C GLN A 169 -2.80 9.53 8.15
N PRO A 170 -2.90 10.62 8.95
CA PRO A 170 -1.76 11.50 9.20
C PRO A 170 -0.56 10.74 9.76
N ASN A 171 -0.83 9.65 10.50
CA ASN A 171 0.16 8.77 11.11
C ASN A 171 0.64 7.62 10.19
N TYR A 172 0.64 7.84 8.87
CA TYR A 172 1.17 6.90 7.89
C TYR A 172 2.62 7.22 7.54
N TYR A 173 3.55 6.39 8.02
CA TYR A 173 4.99 6.68 7.94
C TYR A 173 5.79 5.69 7.09
N VAL A 174 5.10 4.81 6.37
CA VAL A 174 5.71 4.02 5.30
C VAL A 174 5.91 4.94 4.09
N SER A 175 7.04 4.79 3.40
CA SER A 175 7.34 5.60 2.20
C SER A 175 6.33 5.30 1.11
N VAL A 176 5.77 6.35 0.50
CA VAL A 176 4.76 6.24 -0.56
C VAL A 176 5.39 6.65 -1.89
N ASP A 177 5.71 5.67 -2.72
CA ASP A 177 6.06 5.92 -4.12
C ASP A 177 4.86 6.47 -4.89
N ARG A 178 5.13 7.27 -5.93
CA ARG A 178 4.10 7.88 -6.76
C ARG A 178 4.32 7.58 -8.23
N PRO A 179 3.23 7.54 -9.02
CA PRO A 179 3.33 7.60 -10.47
C PRO A 179 4.18 8.80 -10.90
N ASN A 180 5.09 8.57 -11.84
CA ASN A 180 5.77 9.64 -12.55
C ASN A 180 5.61 9.43 -14.06
N PHE A 181 5.79 10.51 -14.83
CA PHE A 181 5.60 10.49 -16.27
C PHE A 181 6.52 9.49 -16.99
N ILE A 182 7.76 9.32 -16.52
CA ILE A 182 8.74 8.40 -17.12
C ILE A 182 8.26 6.95 -17.01
N ASP A 183 7.61 6.59 -15.90
CA ASP A 183 7.02 5.26 -15.72
C ASP A 183 5.80 5.06 -16.64
N ALA A 184 5.04 6.12 -16.93
CA ALA A 184 3.93 6.08 -17.88
C ALA A 184 4.40 5.93 -19.32
N GLU A 185 5.46 6.66 -19.72
CA GLU A 185 6.10 6.55 -21.03
C GLU A 185 6.67 5.13 -21.25
N LYS A 186 7.45 4.62 -20.28
CA LYS A 186 7.97 3.24 -20.32
C LYS A 186 6.90 2.16 -20.39
N THR A 187 5.71 2.44 -19.86
CA THR A 187 4.56 1.51 -19.93
C THR A 187 4.09 1.36 -21.37
N LEU A 188 4.06 2.46 -22.13
CA LEU A 188 3.64 2.48 -23.53
C LEU A 188 4.73 1.95 -24.48
N ASP A 189 6.00 2.19 -24.16
CA ASP A 189 7.15 1.71 -24.96
C ASP A 189 7.46 0.20 -24.79
N SER A 190 6.71 -0.51 -23.94
CA SER A 190 6.98 -1.92 -23.70
C SER A 190 6.64 -2.77 -24.93
N LEU A 191 7.66 -3.36 -25.57
CA LEU A 191 7.53 -4.23 -26.75
C LEU A 191 6.63 -5.47 -26.52
N ASP A 192 6.27 -5.75 -25.26
CA ASP A 192 5.41 -6.87 -24.87
C ASP A 192 4.41 -6.43 -23.77
N MET A 193 3.33 -5.80 -24.23
CA MET A 193 2.23 -5.33 -23.38
C MET A 193 1.61 -6.45 -22.53
N THR A 194 1.47 -7.68 -23.06
CA THR A 194 0.89 -8.81 -22.31
C THR A 194 1.78 -9.20 -21.14
N ASN A 195 3.10 -9.31 -21.35
CA ASN A 195 4.04 -9.59 -20.28
C ASN A 195 4.13 -8.43 -19.27
N PHE A 196 4.04 -7.19 -19.73
CA PHE A 196 3.94 -6.02 -18.85
C PHE A 196 2.69 -6.13 -17.95
N LEU A 197 1.51 -6.30 -18.53
CA LEU A 197 0.23 -6.42 -17.81
C LEU A 197 0.25 -7.57 -16.80
N LYS A 198 0.89 -8.70 -17.15
CA LYS A 198 1.10 -9.83 -16.24
C LYS A 198 2.07 -9.49 -15.09
N LYS A 199 3.13 -8.72 -15.35
CA LYS A 199 4.15 -8.38 -14.35
C LYS A 199 3.69 -7.34 -13.33
N ILE A 200 2.82 -6.41 -13.72
CA ILE A 200 2.29 -5.37 -12.82
C ILE A 200 1.22 -5.89 -11.85
N GLN A 201 0.72 -7.12 -12.04
CA GLN A 201 -0.25 -7.72 -11.14
C GLN A 201 0.32 -7.84 -9.72
N PRO A 202 -0.43 -7.48 -8.66
CA PRO A 202 0.07 -7.58 -7.30
C PRO A 202 0.44 -9.02 -6.92
N LYS A 203 1.62 -9.18 -6.31
CA LYS A 203 2.21 -10.48 -5.95
C LYS A 203 2.02 -10.85 -4.48
N ASN A 204 1.50 -9.93 -3.68
CA ASN A 204 1.24 -10.15 -2.26
C ASN A 204 0.21 -11.29 -2.08
N GLY A 205 0.53 -12.28 -1.25
CA GLY A 205 -0.33 -13.46 -1.06
C GLY A 205 -1.72 -13.14 -0.50
N TYR A 206 -1.84 -12.14 0.39
CA TYR A 206 -3.16 -11.68 0.86
C TYR A 206 -3.95 -11.05 -0.26
N TYR A 207 -3.31 -10.21 -1.08
CA TYR A 207 -3.96 -9.59 -2.24
C TYR A 207 -4.51 -10.65 -3.20
N GLN A 208 -3.69 -11.63 -3.58
CA GLN A 208 -4.09 -12.68 -4.52
C GLN A 208 -5.24 -13.54 -3.99
N ARG A 209 -5.24 -13.85 -2.68
CA ARG A 209 -6.35 -14.59 -2.07
C ARG A 209 -7.65 -13.76 -2.04
N LEU A 210 -7.57 -12.46 -1.77
CA LEU A 210 -8.72 -11.55 -1.85
C LEU A 210 -9.25 -11.42 -3.29
N GLN A 211 -8.36 -11.30 -4.28
CA GLN A 211 -8.73 -11.32 -5.70
C GLN A 211 -9.43 -12.62 -6.09
N ASN A 212 -8.89 -13.77 -5.67
CA ASN A 212 -9.51 -15.08 -5.95
C ASN A 212 -10.89 -15.21 -5.29
N LEU A 213 -11.10 -14.63 -4.11
CA LEU A 213 -12.43 -14.57 -3.49
C LEU A 213 -13.42 -13.81 -4.38
N LEU A 214 -13.04 -12.65 -4.92
CA LEU A 214 -13.89 -11.87 -5.82
C LEU A 214 -14.18 -12.60 -7.14
N ILE A 215 -13.19 -13.30 -7.70
CA ILE A 215 -13.37 -14.11 -8.91
C ILE A 215 -14.35 -15.25 -8.65
N ASN A 216 -14.13 -16.02 -7.59
CA ASN A 216 -14.97 -17.17 -7.26
C ASN A 216 -16.38 -16.76 -6.83
N ASP A 217 -16.55 -15.55 -6.29
CA ASP A 217 -17.85 -15.00 -5.92
C ASP A 217 -18.80 -14.85 -7.11
N GLU A 218 -18.32 -14.79 -8.36
CA GLU A 218 -19.21 -14.74 -9.54
C GLU A 218 -20.06 -16.00 -9.68
N THR A 219 -19.50 -17.17 -9.36
CA THR A 219 -20.17 -18.48 -9.49
C THR A 219 -20.50 -19.14 -8.17
N ALA A 220 -20.09 -18.56 -7.03
CA ALA A 220 -20.36 -19.12 -5.71
C ALA A 220 -21.86 -19.22 -5.40
N GLU A 221 -22.27 -20.32 -4.74
CA GLU A 221 -23.62 -20.52 -4.23
C GLU A 221 -23.95 -19.51 -3.12
N LYS A 222 -23.02 -19.32 -2.18
CA LYS A 222 -23.09 -18.28 -1.15
C LYS A 222 -22.26 -17.07 -1.59
N LYS A 223 -22.96 -15.98 -1.91
CA LYS A 223 -22.32 -14.72 -2.29
C LYS A 223 -21.73 -13.97 -1.09
N LEU A 224 -20.66 -13.23 -1.34
CA LEU A 224 -20.18 -12.17 -0.46
C LEU A 224 -21.25 -11.09 -0.30
N THR A 225 -21.44 -10.64 0.93
CA THR A 225 -22.30 -9.49 1.23
C THR A 225 -21.67 -8.19 0.72
N SER A 226 -22.48 -7.15 0.57
CA SER A 226 -21.99 -5.82 0.16
C SER A 226 -20.96 -5.25 1.13
N GLU A 227 -21.12 -5.49 2.44
CA GLU A 227 -20.15 -5.06 3.45
C GLU A 227 -18.81 -5.81 3.31
N GLU A 228 -18.85 -7.12 3.10
CA GLU A 228 -17.64 -7.92 2.87
C GLU A 228 -16.90 -7.46 1.62
N ARG A 229 -17.60 -7.29 0.49
CA ARG A 229 -16.99 -6.76 -0.75
C ARG A 229 -16.36 -5.39 -0.52
N GLN A 230 -17.05 -4.48 0.17
CA GLN A 230 -16.50 -3.17 0.50
C GLN A 230 -15.19 -3.29 1.30
N LYS A 231 -15.18 -4.09 2.38
CA LYS A 231 -13.95 -4.29 3.19
C LYS A 231 -12.83 -4.93 2.36
N ILE A 232 -13.15 -5.85 1.46
CA ILE A 232 -12.20 -6.44 0.51
C ILE A 232 -11.60 -5.35 -0.37
N TYR A 233 -12.42 -4.51 -1.03
CA TYR A 233 -11.93 -3.46 -1.92
C TYR A 233 -11.02 -2.45 -1.18
N LEU A 234 -11.42 -2.03 0.02
CA LEU A 234 -10.61 -1.13 0.86
C LEU A 234 -9.30 -1.79 1.29
N SER A 235 -9.31 -3.07 1.64
CA SER A 235 -8.08 -3.78 2.04
C SER A 235 -7.16 -4.04 0.85
N MET A 236 -7.70 -4.34 -0.34
CA MET A 236 -6.93 -4.44 -1.57
C MET A 236 -6.28 -3.11 -1.94
N GLU A 237 -6.97 -1.98 -1.76
CA GLU A 237 -6.38 -0.65 -1.94
C GLU A 237 -5.20 -0.41 -0.98
N ARG A 238 -5.35 -0.76 0.30
CA ARG A 238 -4.24 -0.66 1.27
C ARG A 238 -3.06 -1.56 0.94
N LEU A 239 -3.32 -2.71 0.31
CA LEU A 239 -2.28 -3.65 -0.13
C LEU A 239 -1.54 -3.17 -1.40
N ARG A 240 -2.08 -2.18 -2.14
CA ARG A 240 -1.36 -1.51 -3.24
C ARG A 240 -0.42 -0.43 -2.75
N TRP A 241 -0.69 0.14 -1.59
CA TRP A 241 0.22 1.13 -1.02
C TRP A 241 1.59 0.49 -0.84
N PRO A 242 2.65 1.16 -1.30
CA PRO A 242 3.94 0.53 -1.48
C PRO A 242 4.52 0.11 -0.13
N VAL A 243 4.44 -1.18 0.14
CA VAL A 243 5.24 -1.87 1.15
C VAL A 243 6.31 -2.60 0.37
N LYS A 244 7.59 -2.39 0.73
CA LYS A 244 8.69 -3.19 0.14
C LYS A 244 8.31 -4.67 0.23
N GLU A 245 8.18 -5.33 -0.92
CA GLU A 245 7.91 -6.76 -0.97
C GLU A 245 9.04 -7.48 -0.23
N TYR A 246 8.71 -8.05 0.94
CA TYR A 246 9.70 -8.75 1.74
C TYR A 246 9.67 -10.23 1.42
N LYS A 247 10.83 -10.75 0.98
CA LYS A 247 11.03 -12.17 0.72
C LYS A 247 11.68 -12.79 1.95
N GLY A 248 10.93 -13.56 2.73
CA GLY A 248 11.43 -14.28 3.90
C GLY A 248 10.46 -14.23 5.08
N LYS A 249 11.00 -14.47 6.29
CA LYS A 249 10.24 -14.39 7.54
C LYS A 249 10.01 -12.95 7.96
N TYR A 250 8.77 -12.58 8.31
CA TYR A 250 8.47 -11.26 8.86
C TYR A 250 7.34 -11.33 9.89
N LEU A 251 7.31 -10.35 10.79
CA LEU A 251 6.20 -10.13 11.70
C LEU A 251 5.17 -9.19 11.06
N LEU A 252 3.90 -9.55 11.12
CA LEU A 252 2.77 -8.73 10.72
C LEU A 252 1.87 -8.49 11.92
N VAL A 253 1.79 -7.25 12.37
CA VAL A 253 0.78 -6.80 13.31
C VAL A 253 -0.37 -6.21 12.51
N ASN A 254 -1.53 -6.86 12.51
CA ASN A 254 -2.73 -6.30 11.91
C ASN A 254 -3.58 -5.65 13.01
N ILE A 255 -3.65 -4.32 13.02
CA ILE A 255 -4.28 -3.52 14.08
C ILE A 255 -5.76 -3.90 14.25
N PRO A 256 -6.62 -3.89 13.20
CA PRO A 256 -8.01 -4.31 13.32
C PRO A 256 -8.23 -5.75 13.80
N GLU A 257 -7.30 -6.65 13.48
CA GLU A 257 -7.38 -8.06 13.91
C GLU A 257 -6.96 -8.24 15.38
N PHE A 258 -6.22 -7.28 15.93
CA PHE A 258 -5.55 -7.40 17.22
C PHE A 258 -4.69 -8.69 17.30
N GLN A 259 -3.96 -8.98 16.23
CA GLN A 259 -3.07 -10.14 16.12
C GLN A 259 -1.69 -9.74 15.62
N LEU A 260 -0.68 -10.44 16.13
CA LEU A 260 0.66 -10.51 15.55
C LEU A 260 0.83 -11.91 14.96
N ARG A 261 1.30 -11.94 13.72
CA ARG A 261 1.60 -13.16 12.97
C ARG A 261 3.04 -13.15 12.52
N LEU A 262 3.70 -14.29 12.62
CA LEU A 262 4.94 -14.53 11.91
C LEU A 262 4.59 -15.20 10.58
N ILE A 263 4.93 -14.54 9.49
CA ILE A 263 4.69 -15.05 8.15
C ILE A 263 5.99 -15.56 7.55
N GLN A 264 5.96 -16.80 7.07
CA GLN A 264 7.00 -17.36 6.20
C GLN A 264 6.34 -18.06 5.02
N ASN A 265 6.82 -17.79 3.80
CA ASN A 265 6.32 -18.44 2.58
C ASN A 265 4.78 -18.39 2.46
N ASN A 266 4.17 -17.25 2.82
CA ASN A 266 2.70 -17.04 2.85
C ASN A 266 1.90 -17.88 3.86
N THR A 267 2.56 -18.52 4.83
CA THR A 267 1.94 -19.29 5.93
C THR A 267 2.25 -18.68 7.29
N THR A 268 1.37 -18.88 8.28
CA THR A 268 1.55 -18.37 9.64
C THR A 268 2.29 -19.41 10.50
N GLU A 269 3.53 -19.15 10.92
CA GLU A 269 4.30 -20.04 11.82
C GLU A 269 3.98 -19.78 13.31
N LEU A 270 3.69 -18.53 13.66
CA LEU A 270 3.35 -18.11 15.01
C LEU A 270 2.21 -17.10 14.93
N LYS A 271 1.22 -17.25 15.82
CA LYS A 271 0.10 -16.32 15.97
C LYS A 271 -0.12 -16.04 17.45
N MET A 272 -0.23 -14.78 17.81
CA MET A 272 -0.59 -14.36 19.17
C MET A 272 -1.42 -13.09 19.15
N LYS A 273 -2.24 -12.91 20.19
CA LYS A 273 -3.00 -11.68 20.35
C LYS A 273 -2.07 -10.51 20.67
N VAL A 274 -2.52 -9.33 20.26
CA VAL A 274 -1.92 -8.07 20.70
C VAL A 274 -2.96 -7.13 21.29
N CYS A 275 -2.51 -6.19 22.12
CA CYS A 275 -3.23 -4.97 22.41
C CYS A 275 -2.53 -3.80 21.71
N VAL A 276 -3.30 -2.89 21.15
CA VAL A 276 -2.84 -1.74 20.36
C VAL A 276 -3.34 -0.44 20.99
N GLY A 277 -2.97 0.67 20.37
CA GLY A 277 -3.37 2.02 20.74
C GLY A 277 -4.88 2.22 20.82
N GLU A 278 -5.37 3.05 21.74
CA GLU A 278 -6.77 3.50 21.76
C GLU A 278 -7.05 4.50 20.62
N ALA A 279 -8.29 4.52 20.12
CA ALA A 279 -8.74 5.55 19.19
C ALA A 279 -8.85 6.91 19.88
N GLY A 280 -8.63 8.00 19.15
CA GLY A 280 -8.80 9.37 19.67
C GLY A 280 -7.51 10.03 20.17
N GLY A 281 -6.36 9.70 19.57
CA GLY A 281 -5.07 10.34 19.86
C GLY A 281 -4.00 9.39 20.41
N HIS A 282 -4.31 8.11 20.56
CA HIS A 282 -3.39 7.08 21.03
C HIS A 282 -3.22 5.95 20.01
N GLU A 283 -3.63 6.14 18.77
CA GLU A 283 -3.63 5.12 17.73
C GLU A 283 -2.22 4.56 17.53
N THR A 284 -2.12 3.24 17.38
CA THR A 284 -0.87 2.64 16.94
C THR A 284 -0.60 3.08 15.49
N PRO A 285 0.54 3.73 15.20
CA PRO A 285 0.84 4.23 13.86
C PRO A 285 1.14 3.08 12.88
N ILE A 286 0.87 3.31 11.59
CA ILE A 286 1.28 2.38 10.53
C ILE A 286 2.77 2.57 10.27
N LEU A 287 3.55 1.54 10.59
CA LEU A 287 5.01 1.55 10.57
C LEU A 287 5.57 0.27 9.95
N SER A 288 6.82 0.36 9.48
CA SER A 288 7.64 -0.82 9.20
C SER A 288 9.05 -0.61 9.75
N GLY A 289 9.72 -1.69 10.10
CA GLY A 289 11.06 -1.63 10.64
C GLY A 289 11.68 -3.01 10.82
N MET A 290 12.88 -3.06 11.40
CA MET A 290 13.60 -4.31 11.70
C MET A 290 13.75 -4.47 13.20
N VAL A 291 13.19 -5.54 13.77
CA VAL A 291 13.41 -5.95 15.16
C VAL A 291 14.85 -6.42 15.27
N ASN A 292 15.69 -5.71 16.04
CA ASN A 292 17.14 -5.94 16.07
C ASN A 292 17.72 -6.16 17.47
N ARG A 293 16.93 -5.89 18.51
CA ARG A 293 17.29 -6.14 19.90
C ARG A 293 16.05 -6.23 20.78
N MET A 294 16.23 -6.77 21.96
CA MET A 294 15.24 -6.71 23.03
C MET A 294 15.91 -6.25 24.33
N GLN A 295 15.11 -5.73 25.24
CA GLN A 295 15.52 -5.42 26.60
C GLN A 295 14.77 -6.37 27.54
N VAL A 296 15.53 -7.17 28.28
CA VAL A 296 15.04 -8.08 29.31
C VAL A 296 14.97 -7.30 30.62
N ASN A 297 13.89 -7.52 31.39
CA ASN A 297 13.59 -6.80 32.62
C ASN A 297 13.71 -5.27 32.40
N PRO A 298 12.91 -4.70 31.48
CA PRO A 298 13.14 -3.34 30.99
C PRO A 298 12.93 -2.28 32.07
N VAL A 299 13.79 -1.24 32.05
CA VAL A 299 13.47 0.04 32.69
C VAL A 299 12.50 0.79 31.79
N TRP A 300 11.35 1.18 32.32
CA TRP A 300 10.42 2.01 31.56
C TRP A 300 10.70 3.48 31.81
N ASN A 301 11.27 4.17 30.82
CA ASN A 301 11.32 5.62 30.82
C ASN A 301 9.95 6.15 30.39
N ILE A 302 9.25 6.82 31.31
CA ILE A 302 7.87 7.23 31.10
C ILE A 302 7.84 8.44 30.15
N PRO A 303 7.11 8.38 29.02
CA PRO A 303 6.98 9.51 28.11
C PRO A 303 6.40 10.75 28.80
N GLY A 304 6.86 11.94 28.39
CA GLY A 304 6.39 13.22 28.95
C GLY A 304 4.87 13.39 28.88
N SER A 305 4.23 12.90 27.82
CA SER A 305 2.77 12.93 27.68
C SER A 305 2.07 12.15 28.79
N ILE A 306 2.55 10.94 29.13
CA ILE A 306 2.00 10.10 30.21
C ILE A 306 2.36 10.71 31.57
N ALA A 307 3.56 11.27 31.71
CA ALA A 307 3.99 11.95 32.93
C ALA A 307 3.06 13.14 33.26
N SER A 308 2.77 13.98 32.27
CA SER A 308 1.95 15.19 32.42
C SER A 308 0.47 14.92 32.71
N THR A 309 -0.06 13.76 32.28
CA THR A 309 -1.47 13.42 32.43
C THR A 309 -1.69 12.46 33.60
N GLU A 310 -1.17 11.23 33.50
CA GLU A 310 -1.50 10.12 34.41
C GLU A 310 -0.67 10.15 35.70
N ILE A 311 0.66 10.32 35.57
CA ILE A 311 1.57 10.27 36.71
C ILE A 311 1.35 11.49 37.60
N LEU A 312 1.29 12.68 37.02
CA LEU A 312 1.01 13.91 37.77
C LEU A 312 -0.36 13.86 38.47
N ALA A 313 -1.40 13.35 37.79
CA ALA A 313 -2.71 13.21 38.41
C ALA A 313 -2.70 12.21 39.58
N SER A 314 -1.91 11.13 39.50
CA SER A 314 -1.73 10.18 40.59
C SER A 314 -0.96 10.80 41.76
N LEU A 315 0.15 11.50 41.48
CA LEU A 315 0.99 12.17 42.47
C LEU A 315 0.28 13.28 43.23
N LYS A 316 -0.61 14.03 42.57
CA LYS A 316 -1.46 15.04 43.23
C LYS A 316 -2.46 14.43 44.22
N LYS A 317 -2.84 13.17 44.02
CA LYS A 317 -3.76 12.44 44.91
C LYS A 317 -3.00 11.72 46.03
N ASP A 318 -1.85 11.16 45.71
CA ASP A 318 -1.01 10.37 46.61
C ASP A 318 0.48 10.56 46.25
N SER A 319 1.21 11.23 47.14
CA SER A 319 2.65 11.48 46.96
C SER A 319 3.51 10.23 47.08
N TYR A 320 2.98 9.12 47.64
CA TYR A 320 3.66 7.82 47.74
C TYR A 320 3.39 6.90 46.53
N TYR A 321 2.61 7.37 45.56
CA TYR A 321 2.24 6.61 44.37
C TYR A 321 3.43 5.96 43.66
N LEU A 322 4.57 6.67 43.54
CA LEU A 322 5.74 6.14 42.84
C LEU A 322 6.36 4.96 43.57
N GLU A 323 6.48 5.01 44.89
CA GLU A 323 7.02 3.91 45.70
C GLU A 323 6.16 2.65 45.53
N ALA A 324 4.84 2.81 45.62
CA ALA A 324 3.87 1.72 45.42
C ALA A 324 3.89 1.10 44.01
N LYS A 325 4.52 1.77 43.04
CA LYS A 325 4.65 1.33 41.64
C LYS A 325 6.09 1.04 41.22
N ASN A 326 7.02 0.99 42.18
CA ASN A 326 8.46 0.81 41.92
C ASN A 326 8.98 1.83 40.89
N MET A 327 8.54 3.08 41.03
CA MET A 327 8.91 4.21 40.19
C MET A 327 9.79 5.19 40.95
N VAL A 328 10.57 5.95 40.20
CA VAL A 328 11.45 7.01 40.70
C VAL A 328 11.28 8.27 39.87
N ALA A 329 11.41 9.42 40.53
CA ALA A 329 11.37 10.73 39.90
C ALA A 329 12.78 11.35 39.88
N TYR A 330 13.11 12.03 38.80
CA TYR A 330 14.31 12.85 38.68
C TYR A 330 13.91 14.28 38.35
N LYS A 331 14.50 15.25 39.02
CA LYS A 331 14.39 16.67 38.68
C LYS A 331 15.68 17.12 38.01
N ASN A 332 15.62 17.57 36.76
CA ASN A 332 16.80 17.99 35.98
C ASN A 332 17.95 16.95 35.99
N GLY A 333 17.61 15.65 36.06
CA GLY A 333 18.56 14.54 36.07
C GLY A 333 18.98 14.04 37.46
N GLU A 334 18.64 14.74 38.54
CA GLU A 334 18.94 14.33 39.91
C GLU A 334 17.76 13.59 40.54
N LEU A 335 18.03 12.48 41.24
CA LEU A 335 17.00 11.68 41.91
C LEU A 335 16.35 12.50 43.03
N VAL A 336 15.02 12.53 43.06
CA VAL A 336 14.26 13.22 44.10
C VAL A 336 13.27 12.29 44.78
N GLU A 337 13.07 12.51 46.07
CA GLU A 337 12.03 11.82 46.83
C GLU A 337 10.67 12.48 46.53
N ALA A 338 9.77 11.74 45.89
CA ALA A 338 8.51 12.31 45.42
C ALA A 338 7.57 12.76 46.54
N SER A 339 7.70 12.18 47.74
CA SER A 339 6.99 12.60 48.96
C SER A 339 7.32 14.04 49.37
N ASN A 340 8.52 14.56 49.02
CA ASN A 340 9.00 15.88 49.40
C ASN A 340 8.69 16.97 48.35
N VAL A 341 8.02 16.63 47.25
CA VAL A 341 7.71 17.56 46.15
C VAL A 341 6.24 18.01 46.24
N ASP A 342 6.00 19.32 46.15
CA ASP A 342 4.64 19.86 46.00
C ASP A 342 4.16 19.72 44.55
N TRP A 343 3.57 18.56 44.23
CA TRP A 343 3.06 18.24 42.89
C TRP A 343 1.91 19.12 42.42
N ASN A 344 1.25 19.88 43.31
CA ASN A 344 0.20 20.82 42.90
C ASN A 344 0.77 22.03 42.18
N ASN A 345 1.97 22.45 42.55
CA ASN A 345 2.65 23.64 42.02
C ASN A 345 3.92 23.30 41.22
N ALA A 346 4.29 22.01 41.13
CA ALA A 346 5.44 21.57 40.36
C ALA A 346 5.26 21.78 38.85
N ASN A 347 6.28 22.32 38.20
CA ASN A 347 6.40 22.31 36.74
C ASN A 347 6.83 20.92 36.27
N ILE A 348 5.91 20.16 35.67
CA ILE A 348 6.16 18.76 35.30
C ILE A 348 7.27 18.58 34.27
N ASP A 349 7.54 19.60 33.44
CA ASP A 349 8.56 19.55 32.39
C ASP A 349 9.99 19.48 32.95
N GLU A 350 10.19 19.83 34.23
CA GLU A 350 11.47 19.69 34.94
C GLU A 350 11.72 18.27 35.45
N TYR A 351 10.70 17.41 35.40
CA TYR A 351 10.74 16.07 35.97
C TYR A 351 10.73 14.99 34.88
N SER A 352 11.44 13.91 35.16
CA SER A 352 11.35 12.67 34.41
C SER A 352 11.11 11.50 35.35
N PHE A 353 10.37 10.50 34.87
CA PHE A 353 9.98 9.35 35.67
C PHE A 353 10.46 8.07 35.03
N LYS A 354 10.87 7.12 35.87
CA LYS A 354 11.25 5.78 35.44
C LYS A 354 10.56 4.75 36.31
N GLN A 355 10.03 3.69 35.70
CA GLN A 355 9.64 2.48 36.42
C GLN A 355 10.79 1.47 36.35
N ASN A 356 11.22 1.00 37.50
CA ASN A 356 12.30 0.02 37.62
C ASN A 356 11.82 -1.38 37.19
N PRO A 357 12.75 -2.30 36.90
CA PRO A 357 12.38 -3.68 36.60
C PRO A 357 11.64 -4.34 37.77
N GLY A 358 10.63 -5.16 37.46
CA GLY A 358 9.79 -5.82 38.46
C GLY A 358 8.58 -6.51 37.86
N ALA A 359 7.87 -7.29 38.67
CA ALA A 359 6.67 -8.03 38.27
C ALA A 359 5.53 -7.11 37.78
N ASP A 360 5.46 -5.89 38.29
CA ASP A 360 4.43 -4.88 38.06
C ASP A 360 4.84 -3.81 37.02
N ASN A 361 6.00 -3.98 36.38
CA ASN A 361 6.48 -3.04 35.36
C ASN A 361 5.50 -3.00 34.18
N SER A 362 5.11 -1.79 33.75
CA SER A 362 4.10 -1.60 32.70
C SER A 362 4.52 -2.14 31.33
N LEU A 363 5.84 -2.29 31.10
CA LEU A 363 6.42 -2.92 29.92
C LEU A 363 6.57 -4.45 30.04
N GLY A 364 6.13 -5.02 31.16
CA GLY A 364 6.32 -6.42 31.51
C GLY A 364 7.80 -6.79 31.60
N GLN A 365 8.12 -8.04 31.27
CA GLN A 365 9.47 -8.58 31.43
C GLN A 365 10.35 -8.47 30.18
N ILE A 366 9.78 -8.22 29.00
CA ILE A 366 10.55 -8.05 27.76
C ILE A 366 9.97 -6.94 26.89
N LYS A 367 10.87 -6.12 26.34
CA LYS A 367 10.57 -5.11 25.33
C LYS A 367 11.36 -5.39 24.05
N PHE A 368 10.70 -5.57 22.92
CA PHE A 368 11.32 -5.76 21.61
C PHE A 368 11.44 -4.44 20.86
N ILE A 369 12.66 -4.09 20.46
CA ILE A 369 12.96 -2.85 19.76
C ILE A 369 13.13 -3.13 18.28
N PHE A 370 12.44 -2.32 17.49
CA PHE A 370 12.61 -2.26 16.04
C PHE A 370 12.92 -0.85 15.57
N THR A 371 13.62 -0.77 14.45
CA THR A 371 14.00 0.53 13.86
C THR A 371 12.75 1.26 13.37
N ASN A 372 12.40 2.36 14.01
CA ASN A 372 11.31 3.24 13.59
C ASN A 372 11.57 4.67 14.08
N PRO A 373 11.01 5.70 13.42
CA PRO A 373 11.24 7.10 13.80
C PRO A 373 10.49 7.53 15.07
N TYR A 374 9.79 6.60 15.73
CA TYR A 374 9.02 6.83 16.95
C TYR A 374 9.54 5.97 18.10
N ALA A 375 9.05 6.25 19.31
CA ALA A 375 9.29 5.41 20.47
C ALA A 375 8.29 4.23 20.54
N ILE A 376 7.93 3.63 19.39
CA ILE A 376 7.02 2.47 19.34
C ILE A 376 7.83 1.17 19.43
N TYR A 377 7.31 0.21 20.19
CA TYR A 377 7.90 -1.10 20.41
C TYR A 377 6.81 -2.16 20.65
N LEU A 378 7.19 -3.43 20.48
CA LEU A 378 6.39 -4.56 20.97
C LEU A 378 6.85 -4.85 22.40
N HIS A 379 5.95 -5.10 23.34
CA HIS A 379 6.37 -5.38 24.72
C HIS A 379 5.39 -6.31 25.45
N ASP A 380 5.87 -6.92 26.53
CA ASP A 380 5.06 -7.66 27.48
C ASP A 380 4.19 -6.71 28.33
N THR A 381 3.28 -7.25 29.13
CA THR A 381 2.49 -6.47 30.08
C THR A 381 2.02 -7.32 31.26
N PRO A 382 1.96 -6.77 32.49
CA PRO A 382 1.30 -7.44 33.60
C PRO A 382 -0.23 -7.48 33.42
N ALA A 383 -0.79 -6.61 32.57
CA ALA A 383 -2.24 -6.51 32.31
C ALA A 383 -2.76 -7.60 31.35
N GLN A 384 -2.48 -8.86 31.65
CA GLN A 384 -2.81 -10.02 30.79
C GLN A 384 -4.32 -10.21 30.55
N ALA A 385 -5.17 -9.70 31.44
CA ALA A 385 -6.63 -9.78 31.30
C ALA A 385 -7.14 -9.12 30.00
N MET A 386 -6.42 -8.12 29.47
CA MET A 386 -6.82 -7.42 28.24
C MET A 386 -6.79 -8.31 27.00
N PHE A 387 -5.97 -9.37 26.99
CA PHE A 387 -5.97 -10.34 25.88
C PHE A 387 -7.22 -11.23 25.82
N LYS A 388 -8.08 -11.18 26.85
CA LYS A 388 -9.37 -11.86 26.86
C LYS A 388 -10.51 -11.03 26.27
N GLN A 389 -10.30 -9.73 26.05
CA GLN A 389 -11.29 -8.82 25.46
C GLN A 389 -11.32 -8.95 23.94
N ASP A 390 -12.48 -8.73 23.34
CA ASP A 390 -12.62 -8.67 21.88
C ASP A 390 -11.99 -7.39 21.30
N MET A 391 -12.31 -6.24 21.91
CA MET A 391 -11.71 -4.94 21.61
C MET A 391 -10.42 -4.76 22.42
N ARG A 392 -9.26 -4.70 21.75
CA ARG A 392 -7.94 -4.60 22.40
C ARG A 392 -7.17 -3.32 22.04
N ALA A 393 -7.89 -2.26 21.66
CA ALA A 393 -7.37 -0.91 21.48
C ALA A 393 -7.36 -0.17 22.84
N VAL A 394 -6.32 -0.38 23.66
CA VAL A 394 -6.27 0.00 25.08
C VAL A 394 -4.89 0.51 25.55
N SER A 395 -4.00 0.81 24.59
CA SER A 395 -2.63 1.25 24.85
C SER A 395 -2.42 2.70 24.41
N HIS A 396 -1.27 3.27 24.77
CA HIS A 396 -0.82 4.59 24.32
C HIS A 396 0.06 4.49 23.07
N GLY A 397 -0.44 3.84 22.02
CA GLY A 397 0.24 3.65 20.74
C GLY A 397 1.20 2.45 20.64
N CYS A 398 1.88 2.05 21.72
CA CYS A 398 2.72 0.84 21.74
C CYS A 398 1.89 -0.45 21.65
N ILE A 399 2.55 -1.57 21.32
CA ILE A 399 1.87 -2.85 21.07
C ILE A 399 2.25 -3.84 22.17
N ARG A 400 1.25 -4.28 22.94
CA ARG A 400 1.43 -5.33 23.96
C ARG A 400 1.27 -6.71 23.29
N VAL A 401 2.15 -7.65 23.55
CA VAL A 401 2.10 -9.01 22.99
C VAL A 401 1.70 -10.03 24.06
N GLU A 402 0.83 -10.98 23.72
CA GLU A 402 0.30 -11.97 24.67
C GLU A 402 1.34 -13.01 25.09
N GLN A 403 2.28 -13.35 24.19
CA GLN A 403 3.23 -14.45 24.39
C GLN A 403 4.67 -14.00 24.12
N PRO A 404 5.22 -13.07 24.93
CA PRO A 404 6.56 -12.51 24.72
C PRO A 404 7.66 -13.59 24.77
N MET A 405 7.52 -14.62 25.62
CA MET A 405 8.51 -15.70 25.73
C MET A 405 8.61 -16.55 24.45
N LYS A 406 7.48 -16.79 23.77
CA LYS A 406 7.51 -17.47 22.46
C LYS A 406 8.10 -16.58 21.38
N LEU A 407 7.82 -15.27 21.45
CA LEU A 407 8.37 -14.31 20.49
C LEU A 407 9.88 -14.17 20.62
N GLN A 408 10.42 -14.10 21.83
CA GLN A 408 11.88 -14.00 22.03
C GLN A 408 12.61 -15.27 21.58
N GLU A 409 12.06 -16.45 21.89
CA GLU A 409 12.66 -17.74 21.51
C GLU A 409 12.78 -17.84 20.00
N PHE A 410 11.70 -17.45 19.31
CA PHE A 410 11.67 -17.39 17.86
C PHE A 410 12.69 -16.40 17.28
N LEU A 411 12.77 -15.19 17.84
CA LEU A 411 13.63 -14.12 17.31
C LEU A 411 15.11 -14.38 17.52
N LEU A 412 15.51 -15.03 18.62
CA LEU A 412 16.92 -15.25 18.94
C LEU A 412 17.53 -16.40 18.15
N ASN A 413 16.78 -17.49 17.91
CA ASN A 413 17.31 -18.74 17.38
C ASN A 413 18.59 -19.21 18.14
N ASP A 414 18.65 -18.91 19.44
CA ASP A 414 19.70 -19.28 20.37
C ASP A 414 19.02 -19.83 21.62
N LYS A 415 19.03 -21.16 21.76
CA LYS A 415 18.32 -21.86 22.82
C LYS A 415 18.89 -21.54 24.20
N SER A 416 20.21 -21.40 24.32
CA SER A 416 20.85 -21.16 25.62
C SER A 416 20.55 -19.75 26.12
N GLU A 417 20.62 -18.74 25.24
CA GLU A 417 20.26 -17.37 25.60
C GLU A 417 18.75 -17.25 25.89
N SER A 418 17.90 -17.95 25.13
CA SER A 418 16.45 -18.03 25.39
C SER A 418 16.13 -18.60 26.77
N GLU A 419 16.73 -19.73 27.14
CA GLU A 419 16.57 -20.35 28.47
C GLU A 419 17.04 -19.41 29.60
N LYS A 420 18.14 -18.69 29.38
CA LYS A 420 18.63 -17.69 30.33
C LYS A 420 17.62 -16.56 30.53
N ILE A 421 17.04 -16.03 29.45
CA ILE A 421 16.01 -14.98 29.51
C ILE A 421 14.79 -15.47 30.29
N ILE A 422 14.32 -16.70 30.03
CA ILE A 422 13.19 -17.28 30.75
C ILE A 422 13.46 -17.27 32.27
N ASN A 423 14.61 -17.78 32.70
CA ASN A 423 14.99 -17.80 34.13
C ASN A 423 15.05 -16.38 34.75
N GLU A 424 15.60 -15.41 34.02
CA GLU A 424 15.69 -14.01 34.47
C GLU A 424 14.30 -13.36 34.63
N THR A 425 13.38 -13.64 33.71
CA THR A 425 12.02 -13.09 33.75
C THR A 425 11.12 -13.80 34.78
N GLU A 426 11.35 -15.08 35.05
CA GLU A 426 10.71 -15.81 36.15
C GLU A 426 11.18 -15.33 37.52
N ALA A 427 12.47 -15.01 37.67
CA ALA A 427 13.00 -14.38 38.87
C ALA A 427 12.30 -13.03 39.15
N ALA A 428 12.18 -12.19 38.12
CA ALA A 428 11.48 -10.91 38.20
C ALA A 428 10.00 -11.07 38.58
N SER A 429 9.32 -12.05 37.98
CA SER A 429 7.91 -12.35 38.25
C SER A 429 7.65 -12.85 39.67
N ARG A 430 8.66 -13.47 40.31
CA ARG A 430 8.65 -13.85 41.73
C ARG A 430 9.01 -12.70 42.68
N GLY A 431 9.17 -11.48 42.16
CA GLY A 431 9.52 -10.30 42.96
C GLY A 431 10.99 -10.23 43.35
N GLN A 432 11.86 -11.03 42.72
CA GLN A 432 13.29 -10.92 42.97
C GLN A 432 13.83 -9.64 42.32
N LYS A 433 14.81 -9.00 42.96
CA LYS A 433 15.52 -7.87 42.37
C LYS A 433 16.34 -8.37 41.18
N VAL A 434 16.08 -7.81 40.01
CA VAL A 434 16.72 -8.19 38.75
C VAL A 434 17.30 -6.96 38.06
N ASP A 435 18.39 -7.16 37.33
CA ASP A 435 18.99 -6.13 36.50
C ASP A 435 18.39 -6.12 35.09
N SER A 436 18.32 -4.93 34.51
CA SER A 436 17.93 -4.75 33.11
C SER A 436 19.11 -5.00 32.19
N ARG A 437 18.91 -5.73 31.09
CA ARG A 437 19.97 -5.92 30.09
C ARG A 437 19.45 -5.96 28.66
N TRP A 438 20.32 -5.57 27.74
CA TRP A 438 20.07 -5.61 26.30
C TRP A 438 20.53 -6.93 25.70
N VAL A 439 19.73 -7.48 24.79
CA VAL A 439 20.04 -8.68 24.01
C VAL A 439 19.91 -8.35 22.53
N LYS A 440 20.97 -8.60 21.76
CA LYS A 440 21.00 -8.36 20.31
C LYS A 440 20.35 -9.55 19.58
N ILE A 441 19.52 -9.25 18.59
CA ILE A 441 18.98 -10.26 17.66
C ILE A 441 19.93 -10.32 16.47
N GLN A 442 20.61 -11.47 16.30
CA GLN A 442 21.68 -11.61 15.29
C GLN A 442 21.15 -11.52 13.86
N ASN A 443 19.93 -12.02 13.63
CA ASN A 443 19.24 -11.96 12.36
C ASN A 443 18.00 -11.07 12.50
N PRO A 444 18.10 -9.75 12.26
CA PRO A 444 16.97 -8.85 12.43
C PRO A 444 15.77 -9.29 11.60
N VAL A 445 14.58 -9.27 12.21
CA VAL A 445 13.34 -9.70 11.56
C VAL A 445 12.49 -8.47 11.23
N PRO A 446 12.01 -8.28 9.99
CA PRO A 446 11.12 -7.19 9.68
C PRO A 446 9.82 -7.28 10.45
N VAL A 447 9.28 -6.13 10.84
CA VAL A 447 7.94 -5.99 11.40
C VAL A 447 7.17 -4.99 10.55
N PHE A 448 5.94 -5.36 10.20
CA PHE A 448 4.97 -4.52 9.52
C PHE A 448 3.76 -4.33 10.44
N ILE A 449 3.46 -3.09 10.77
CA ILE A 449 2.25 -2.71 11.49
C ILE A 449 1.28 -2.18 10.45
N SER A 450 0.17 -2.89 10.25
CA SER A 450 -0.76 -2.69 9.14
C SER A 450 -2.20 -2.56 9.63
N TYR A 451 -3.08 -2.11 8.73
CA TYR A 451 -4.49 -1.90 9.00
C TYR A 451 -5.34 -2.53 7.89
N TYR A 452 -5.75 -3.78 8.07
CA TYR A 452 -6.60 -4.50 7.11
C TYR A 452 -7.88 -4.98 7.81
N THR A 453 -9.03 -4.55 7.30
CA THR A 453 -10.36 -4.91 7.80
C THR A 453 -10.98 -6.09 7.04
N ALA A 454 -10.38 -6.51 5.93
CA ALA A 454 -10.58 -7.79 5.28
C ALA A 454 -9.24 -8.42 4.90
N PHE A 455 -9.10 -9.70 5.19
CA PHE A 455 -7.95 -10.51 4.80
C PHE A 455 -8.40 -11.97 4.76
N THR A 456 -7.47 -12.88 4.50
CA THR A 456 -7.75 -14.31 4.47
C THR A 456 -6.94 -15.06 5.50
N ASP A 457 -7.52 -16.12 6.06
CA ASP A 457 -6.74 -17.11 6.79
C ASP A 457 -5.85 -17.94 5.85
N ASP A 458 -5.05 -18.83 6.44
CA ASP A 458 -4.12 -19.68 5.69
C ASP A 458 -4.86 -20.69 4.79
N LYS A 459 -6.17 -20.91 5.01
CA LYS A 459 -7.04 -21.76 4.17
C LYS A 459 -7.74 -20.97 3.06
N GLY A 460 -7.56 -19.66 3.01
CA GLY A 460 -8.19 -18.77 2.03
C GLY A 460 -9.60 -18.31 2.40
N ALA A 461 -10.10 -18.62 3.60
CA ALA A 461 -11.40 -18.13 4.05
C ALA A 461 -11.31 -16.63 4.42
N LEU A 462 -12.34 -15.88 4.04
CA LEU A 462 -12.44 -14.45 4.38
C LEU A 462 -12.54 -14.27 5.89
N ILE A 463 -11.69 -13.40 6.44
CA ILE A 463 -11.82 -12.85 7.78
C ILE A 463 -12.07 -11.36 7.64
N THR A 464 -13.09 -10.86 8.34
CA THR A 464 -13.35 -9.44 8.49
C THR A 464 -13.06 -8.98 9.91
N ALA A 465 -12.68 -7.72 10.04
CA ALA A 465 -12.44 -7.06 11.32
C ALA A 465 -13.21 -5.72 11.38
N ASN A 466 -13.34 -5.20 12.59
CA ASN A 466 -13.99 -3.91 12.83
C ASN A 466 -13.06 -2.76 12.43
N ASP A 467 -13.63 -1.62 12.02
CA ASP A 467 -12.89 -0.40 11.69
C ASP A 467 -12.50 0.36 12.97
N VAL A 468 -11.54 -0.19 13.73
CA VAL A 468 -11.11 0.26 15.07
C VAL A 468 -10.83 1.77 15.15
N TYR A 469 -10.21 2.35 14.12
CA TYR A 469 -9.80 3.77 14.06
C TYR A 469 -10.60 4.60 13.06
N GLY A 470 -11.67 4.06 12.45
CA GLY A 470 -12.49 4.81 11.49
C GLY A 470 -11.84 5.03 10.11
N TYR A 471 -10.75 4.32 9.81
CA TYR A 471 -9.97 4.52 8.58
C TYR A 471 -10.65 3.93 7.34
N ASP A 472 -11.55 2.95 7.47
CA ASP A 472 -12.37 2.49 6.34
C ASP A 472 -13.32 3.60 5.92
N LYS A 473 -13.98 4.25 6.88
CA LYS A 473 -14.90 5.37 6.59
C LYS A 473 -14.21 6.52 5.85
N LEU A 474 -13.00 6.88 6.28
CA LEU A 474 -12.20 7.93 5.63
C LEU A 474 -11.76 7.51 4.22
N LEU A 475 -11.27 6.27 4.06
CA LEU A 475 -10.81 5.75 2.77
C LEU A 475 -11.98 5.62 1.78
N LEU A 476 -13.12 5.09 2.21
CA LEU A 476 -14.31 4.90 1.38
C LEU A 476 -14.73 6.21 0.69
N ASN A 477 -14.75 7.32 1.43
CA ASN A 477 -15.11 8.64 0.87
C ASN A 477 -14.18 9.10 -0.26
N LYS A 478 -12.90 8.69 -0.23
CA LYS A 478 -11.90 9.04 -1.26
C LYS A 478 -11.81 8.00 -2.37
N PHE A 479 -12.14 6.75 -2.08
CA PHE A 479 -11.99 5.61 -2.99
C PHE A 479 -13.25 5.32 -3.81
N LYS A 480 -14.40 5.92 -3.45
CA LYS A 480 -15.72 5.64 -4.06
C LYS A 480 -15.73 5.66 -5.60
N ALA A 481 -15.06 6.62 -6.24
CA ALA A 481 -15.02 6.72 -7.71
C ALA A 481 -14.32 5.53 -8.40
N TYR A 482 -13.43 4.86 -7.66
CA TYR A 482 -12.65 3.72 -8.13
C TYR A 482 -13.29 2.38 -7.76
N MET A 483 -14.34 2.35 -6.93
CA MET A 483 -14.95 1.08 -6.52
C MET A 483 -15.85 0.52 -7.62
N PRO A 484 -15.88 -0.81 -7.81
CA PRO A 484 -16.89 -1.45 -8.64
C PRO A 484 -18.30 -1.03 -8.19
N ASN A 485 -19.18 -0.81 -9.17
CA ASN A 485 -20.59 -0.48 -8.94
C ASN A 485 -21.37 -1.63 -8.29
#